data_AF-A0A956ICN7-F1
#
_entry.id   AF-A0A956ICN7-F1
#
_cell.length_a   1.000
_cell.length_b   1.000
_cell.length_c   1.000
_cell.angle_alpha   90.00
_cell.angle_beta   90.00
_cell.angle_gamma   90.00
#
_symmetry.space_group_name_H-M   'P 1'
#
loop_
_entity.id
_entity.type
_entity.pdbx_description
1 polymer ?
#
loop_
_entity_poly.entity_id
_entity_poly.type
_entity_poly.pdbx_seq_one_letter_code
_entity_poly.pdbx_strand_id
1 'polypeptide(L)' 'MRLAFVLALALAAPTLASAQPPATSEAEVEARDAFQQGSDAYAEARYGEALRLFRRAFELSGRTALLYNIG' A
#
# COMPACT_ATOMS: atom_id res chain seq x y z
N MET A 1 -18.23 60.35 -14.46
CA MET A 1 -18.41 58.92 -14.12
C MET A 1 -17.06 58.43 -13.60
N ARG A 2 -16.85 58.50 -12.28
CA ARG A 2 -16.84 57.35 -11.35
C ARG A 2 -15.68 56.38 -11.58
N LEU A 3 -14.68 56.57 -10.71
CA LEU A 3 -13.68 55.67 -10.11
C LEU A 3 -13.37 54.30 -10.74
N ALA A 4 -12.06 54.06 -10.80
CA ALA A 4 -11.36 52.80 -11.02
C ALA A 4 -11.86 51.62 -10.18
N PHE A 5 -11.69 50.39 -10.71
CA PHE A 5 -11.54 49.16 -9.92
C PHE A 5 -10.76 48.14 -10.77
N VAL A 6 -9.43 48.14 -10.65
CA VAL A 6 -8.63 47.14 -9.92
C VAL A 6 -8.67 45.76 -10.59
N LEU A 7 -7.57 45.50 -11.29
CA LEU A 7 -7.05 44.22 -11.76
C LEU A 7 -6.98 43.23 -10.58
N ALA A 8 -7.90 42.27 -10.51
CA ALA A 8 -7.80 41.16 -9.58
C ALA A 8 -7.15 39.97 -10.29
N LEU A 9 -5.85 39.78 -10.03
CA LEU A 9 -5.13 38.53 -10.24
C LEU A 9 -6.01 37.38 -9.72
N ALA A 10 -6.49 36.52 -10.61
CA ALA A 10 -7.07 35.25 -10.21
C ALA A 10 -5.94 34.42 -9.59
N LEU A 11 -5.94 34.34 -8.26
CA LEU A 11 -5.03 33.52 -7.48
C LEU A 11 -5.03 32.10 -8.07
N ALA A 12 -3.86 31.64 -8.48
CA ALA A 12 -3.56 30.23 -8.65
C ALA A 12 -3.86 29.53 -7.32
N ALA A 13 -5.05 28.96 -7.19
CA ALA A 13 -5.35 28.04 -6.12
C ALA A 13 -4.37 26.87 -6.27
N PRO A 14 -3.59 26.52 -5.23
CA PRO A 14 -2.87 25.26 -5.25
C PRO A 14 -3.95 24.19 -5.36
N THR A 15 -3.99 23.50 -6.49
CA THR A 15 -4.75 22.28 -6.60
C THR A 15 -4.26 21.40 -5.47
N LEU A 16 -5.09 21.20 -4.45
CA LEU A 16 -4.90 20.14 -3.46
C LEU A 16 -4.93 18.85 -4.28
N ALA A 17 -3.75 18.44 -4.74
CA ALA A 17 -3.53 17.12 -5.30
C ALA A 17 -3.81 16.16 -4.14
N SER A 18 -5.06 15.73 -4.04
CA SER A 18 -5.43 14.62 -3.19
C SER A 18 -4.70 13.41 -3.77
N ALA A 19 -3.61 13.00 -3.13
CA ALA A 19 -3.00 11.71 -3.38
C ALA A 19 -4.00 10.68 -2.87
N GLN A 20 -4.99 10.34 -3.71
CA GLN A 20 -5.92 9.27 -3.42
C GLN A 20 -5.05 8.03 -3.16
N PRO A 21 -5.17 7.38 -1.99
CA PRO A 21 -4.39 6.18 -1.72
C PRO A 21 -4.59 5.24 -2.91
N PRO A 22 -3.50 4.66 -3.45
CA PRO A 22 -3.61 3.78 -4.59
C PRO A 22 -4.65 2.72 -4.28
N ALA A 23 -5.58 2.48 -5.21
CA ALA A 23 -6.57 1.44 -5.04
C ALA A 23 -5.83 0.13 -4.73
N THR A 24 -6.14 -0.49 -3.60
CA THR A 24 -5.52 -1.74 -3.18
C THR A 24 -5.79 -2.79 -4.26
N SER A 25 -4.73 -3.27 -4.91
CA SER A 25 -4.88 -4.32 -5.92
C SER A 25 -5.31 -5.64 -5.27
N GLU A 26 -5.96 -6.52 -6.03
CA GLU A 26 -6.29 -7.88 -5.59
C GLU A 26 -5.03 -8.63 -5.11
N ALA A 27 -3.91 -8.45 -5.82
CA ALA A 27 -2.62 -9.02 -5.43
C ALA A 27 -2.13 -8.52 -4.06
N GLU A 28 -2.40 -7.26 -3.70
CA GLU A 28 -2.04 -6.73 -2.38
C GLU A 28 -2.94 -7.28 -1.27
N VAL A 29 -4.22 -7.55 -1.58
CA VAL A 29 -5.13 -8.24 -0.65
C VAL A 29 -4.66 -9.68 -0.43
N GLU A 30 -4.40 -10.42 -1.51
CA GLU A 30 -3.91 -11.80 -1.45
C GLU A 30 -2.55 -11.91 -0.73
N ALA A 31 -1.65 -10.95 -0.95
CA ALA A 31 -0.36 -10.92 -0.25
C ALA A 31 -0.54 -10.77 1.27
N ARG A 32 -1.50 -9.93 1.70
CA ARG A 32 -1.79 -9.70 3.12
C ARG A 32 -2.40 -10.92 3.77
N ASP A 33 -3.32 -11.57 3.07
CA ASP A 33 -3.97 -12.80 3.53
C ASP A 33 -2.97 -13.96 3.66
N ALA A 34 -2.13 -14.16 2.64
CA ALA A 34 -1.05 -15.15 2.68
C ALA A 34 -0.07 -14.88 3.84
N PHE A 35 0.26 -13.61 4.12
CA PHE A 35 1.11 -13.26 5.27
C PHE A 35 0.45 -13.58 6.61
N GLN A 36 -0.84 -13.30 6.75
CA GLN A 36 -1.58 -13.59 7.98
C GLN A 36 -1.65 -15.10 8.23
N GLN A 37 -2.06 -15.87 7.22
CA GLN A 37 -2.08 -17.33 7.31
C GLN A 37 -0.69 -17.91 7.62
N GLY A 38 0.36 -17.33 7.04
CA GLY A 38 1.74 -17.74 7.32
C GLY A 38 2.13 -17.49 8.78
N SER A 39 1.70 -16.37 9.34
CA SER A 39 1.91 -16.03 10.76
C SER A 39 1.19 -16.99 11.69
N ASP A 40 -0.05 -17.36 11.35
CA ASP A 40 -0.85 -18.33 12.12
C ASP A 40 -0.21 -19.73 12.06
N ALA A 41 0.20 -20.18 10.86
CA ALA A 41 0.92 -21.44 10.69
C ALA A 41 2.25 -21.46 11.46
N TYR A 42 2.98 -20.34 11.51
CA TYR A 42 4.21 -20.22 12.28
C TYR A 42 3.94 -20.34 13.79
N ALA A 43 2.91 -19.66 14.29
CA ALA A 43 2.51 -19.70 15.69
C ALA A 43 2.12 -21.13 16.14
N GLU A 44 1.57 -21.93 15.22
CA GLU A 44 1.21 -23.33 15.43
C GLU A 44 2.37 -24.32 15.16
N ALA A 45 3.61 -23.82 15.00
CA ALA A 45 4.80 -24.61 14.66
C ALA A 45 4.71 -25.40 13.34
N ARG A 46 3.79 -25.02 12.43
CA ARG A 46 3.67 -25.55 11.06
C ARG A 46 4.64 -24.82 10.11
N TYR A 47 5.94 -24.89 10.39
CA TYR A 47 6.96 -24.07 9.73
C TYR A 47 7.05 -24.24 8.21
N GLY A 48 6.85 -25.45 7.69
CA GLY A 48 6.86 -25.70 6.24
C GLY A 48 5.71 -24.98 5.52
N GLU A 49 4.54 -24.93 6.16
CA GLU A 49 3.39 -24.21 5.63
C GLU A 49 3.57 -22.70 5.73
N ALA A 50 4.07 -22.22 6.87
CA ALA A 50 4.43 -20.82 7.08
C ALA A 50 5.41 -20.33 6.01
N LEU A 51 6.49 -21.08 5.74
CA LEU A 51 7.49 -20.73 4.71
C LEU A 51 6.88 -20.61 3.32
N ARG A 52 5.97 -21.53 2.95
CA ARG A 52 5.26 -21.49 1.66
C ARG A 52 4.37 -20.24 1.55
N LEU A 53 3.66 -19.91 2.63
CA LEU A 53 2.75 -18.76 2.69
C LEU A 53 3.51 -17.42 2.68
N PHE A 54 4.62 -17.29 3.43
CA PHE A 54 5.47 -16.10 3.38
C PHE A 54 6.10 -15.90 2.01
N ARG A 55 6.51 -16.97 1.33
CA ARG A 55 7.00 -16.89 -0.05
C ARG A 55 5.93 -16.39 -1.02
N ARG A 56 4.69 -16.88 -0.90
CA ARG A 56 3.56 -16.40 -1.71
C ARG A 56 3.30 -14.91 -1.47
N ALA A 57 3.33 -14.46 -0.22
CA ALA A 57 3.18 -13.05 0.12
C ALA A 57 4.30 -12.18 -0.50
N PHE A 58 5.54 -12.67 -0.51
CA PHE A 58 6.66 -12.01 -1.17
C PHE A 58 6.50 -11.94 -2.69
N GLU A 59 6.15 -13.06 -3.33
CA GLU A 59 5.95 -13.13 -4.79
C GLU A 59 4.86 -12.17 -5.28
N LEU A 60 3.78 -12.03 -4.52
CA LEU A 60 2.67 -11.13 -4.85
C LEU A 60 2.99 -9.66 -4.62
N SER A 61 3.71 -9.34 -3.54
CA SER A 61 3.91 -7.95 -3.11
C SER A 61 5.24 -7.35 -3.54
N GLY A 62 6.25 -8.17 -3.84
CA GLY A 62 7.64 -7.76 -4.08
C GLY A 62 8.32 -7.12 -2.86
N ARG A 63 7.69 -7.14 -1.67
CA ARG A 63 8.20 -6.44 -0.48
C ARG A 63 9.37 -7.21 0.12
N THR A 64 10.58 -6.69 -0.02
CA THR A 64 11.82 -7.29 0.50
C THR A 64 11.80 -7.51 2.02
N ALA A 65 11.02 -6.73 2.78
CA ALA A 65 10.82 -6.94 4.21
C ALA A 65 10.23 -8.33 4.55
N LEU A 66 9.57 -9.00 3.61
CA LEU A 66 9.05 -10.36 3.82
C LEU A 66 10.14 -11.44 3.78
N LEU A 67 11.33 -11.13 3.24
CA LEU A 67 12.44 -12.08 3.16
C LEU A 67 12.94 -12.52 4.55
N TYR A 68 12.80 -11.68 5.59
CA TYR A 68 13.14 -12.03 6.98
C TYR A 68 12.34 -13.23 7.52
N ASN A 69 11.19 -13.54 6.93
CA ASN A 69 10.37 -14.69 7.34
C ASN A 69 10.66 -15.95 6.50
N ILE A 70 11.59 -15.87 5.53
CA ILE A 70 11.88 -16.92 4.54
C ILE A 70 13.27 -17.56 4.78
N GLY A 71 14.17 -16.90 5.51
CA GLY A 71 15.53 -17.38 5.82
C GLY A 71 16.05 -16.86 7.14
#